data_AF-A0A7S2SL21-F1
#
_entry.id   AF-A0A7S2SL21-F1
#
_cell.length_a   1.000
_cell.length_b   1.000
_cell.length_c   1.000
_cell.angle_alpha   90.00
_cell.angle_beta   90.00
_cell.angle_gamma   90.00
#
_symmetry.space_group_name_H-M   'P 1'
#
loop_
_entity.id
_entity.type
_entity.pdbx_description
1 polymer ?
#
loop_
_entity_poly.entity_id
_entity_poly.type
_entity_poly.pdbx_seq_one_letter_code
_entity_poly.pdbx_strand_id
1 'polypeptide(L)'
;ELQVDLKHTLEVVAEKVAATDVLLEKIGVEKAAANDQEVMASEEADKANKASAEAAAIQADADKELSSATPAMEAAADAVDCLDKSMLTELKSLPKPPAGVDLVTSACLILVEHEYKNHKWERAKKMMANVDQFKQALQVYDGRT
;
A
#
# COMPACT_ATOMS: atom_id res chain seq x y z
N GLU A 1 -61.66 48.25 33.27
CA GLU A 1 -60.51 48.11 32.34
C GLU A 1 -59.34 47.41 33.01
N LEU A 2 -58.70 48.00 34.03
CA LEU A 2 -57.58 47.39 34.78
C LEU A 2 -57.78 45.93 35.26
N GLN A 3 -58.96 45.56 35.75
CA GLN A 3 -59.22 44.19 36.22
C GLN A 3 -59.36 43.17 35.08
N VAL A 4 -59.74 43.62 33.89
CA VAL A 4 -59.85 42.81 32.67
C VAL A 4 -58.46 42.63 32.07
N ASP A 5 -57.67 43.69 32.00
CA ASP A 5 -56.28 43.64 31.52
C ASP A 5 -55.40 42.75 32.40
N LEU A 6 -55.61 42.78 33.72
CA LEU A 6 -54.88 41.92 34.65
C LEU A 6 -55.17 40.43 34.40
N LYS A 7 -56.44 40.07 34.16
CA LYS A 7 -56.83 38.70 33.82
C LYS A 7 -56.21 38.24 32.51
N HIS A 8 -56.29 39.07 31.46
CA HIS A 8 -55.72 38.75 30.17
C HIS A 8 -54.19 38.57 30.25
N THR A 9 -53.51 39.47 30.97
CA THR A 9 -52.05 39.39 31.16
C THR A 9 -51.65 38.11 31.90
N LEU A 10 -52.40 37.69 32.92
CA LEU A 10 -52.13 36.44 33.64
C LEU A 10 -52.30 35.20 32.75
N GLU A 11 -53.30 35.20 31.87
CA GLU A 11 -53.53 34.12 30.89
C GLU A 11 -52.37 34.02 29.90
N VAL A 12 -51.92 35.17 29.37
CA VAL A 12 -50.76 35.25 28.47
C VAL A 12 -49.49 34.79 29.19
N VAL A 13 -49.27 35.20 30.43
CA VAL A 13 -48.11 34.75 31.22
C VAL A 13 -48.14 33.24 31.43
N ALA A 14 -49.29 32.65 31.75
CA ALA A 14 -49.44 31.21 31.91
C ALA A 14 -49.12 30.45 30.61
N GLU A 15 -49.60 30.92 29.46
CA GLU A 15 -49.24 30.35 28.16
C GLU A 15 -47.74 30.45 27.86
N LYS A 16 -47.11 31.60 28.17
CA LYS A 16 -45.67 31.80 27.95
C LYS A 16 -44.82 30.94 28.87
N VAL A 17 -45.24 30.73 30.12
CA VAL A 17 -44.57 29.81 31.06
C VAL A 17 -44.64 28.39 30.52
N ALA A 18 -45.83 27.91 30.15
CA ALA A 18 -46.00 26.57 29.59
C ALA A 18 -45.18 26.35 28.29
N ALA A 19 -45.15 27.35 27.40
CA ALA A 19 -44.34 27.29 26.19
C ALA A 19 -42.83 27.27 26.50
N THR A 20 -42.39 27.96 27.55
CA THR A 20 -40.99 28.00 27.98
C THR A 20 -40.57 26.67 28.60
N ASP A 21 -41.44 26.03 29.39
CA ASP A 21 -41.18 24.71 29.99
C ASP A 21 -41.01 23.63 28.92
N VAL A 22 -41.87 23.63 27.89
CA VAL A 22 -41.74 22.72 26.73
C VAL A 22 -40.44 22.97 25.97
N LEU A 23 -40.02 24.23 25.83
CA LEU A 23 -38.75 24.57 25.18
C LEU A 23 -37.55 24.06 26.00
N LEU A 24 -37.60 24.22 27.33
CA LEU A 24 -36.57 23.72 28.25
C LEU A 24 -36.42 22.20 28.18
N GLU A 25 -37.53 21.47 28.11
CA GLU A 25 -37.52 20.01 27.97
C GLU A 25 -36.88 19.58 26.64
N LYS A 26 -37.26 20.23 25.53
CA LYS A 26 -36.64 19.97 24.21
C LYS A 26 -35.14 20.23 24.20
N ILE A 27 -34.70 21.36 24.76
CA ILE A 27 -33.28 21.69 24.86
C ILE A 27 -32.52 20.65 25.68
N GLY A 28 -33.14 20.13 26.75
CA GLY A 28 -32.56 19.06 27.57
C GLY A 28 -32.31 17.78 26.78
N VAL A 29 -33.30 17.34 25.99
CA VAL A 29 -33.19 16.16 25.14
C VAL A 29 -32.15 16.36 24.03
N GLU A 30 -32.16 17.53 23.37
CA GLU A 30 -31.19 17.84 22.30
C GLU A 30 -29.75 17.92 22.84
N LYS A 31 -29.56 18.50 24.04
CA LYS A 31 -28.24 18.51 24.69
C LYS A 31 -27.73 17.11 25.03
N ALA A 32 -28.60 16.24 25.53
CA ALA A 32 -28.22 14.86 25.84
C ALA A 32 -27.79 14.13 24.57
N ALA A 33 -28.59 14.21 23.50
CA ALA A 33 -28.26 13.61 22.22
C ALA A 33 -26.96 14.16 21.61
N ALA A 34 -26.72 15.47 21.72
CA ALA A 34 -25.48 16.09 21.24
C ALA A 34 -24.24 15.59 22.00
N ASN A 35 -24.35 15.45 23.32
CA ASN A 35 -23.26 14.93 24.15
C ASN A 35 -22.95 13.47 23.83
N ASP A 36 -23.98 12.63 23.66
CA ASP A 36 -23.79 11.23 23.27
C ASP A 36 -23.12 11.11 21.89
N GLN A 37 -23.52 11.96 20.93
CA GLN A 37 -22.89 12.04 19.61
C GLN A 37 -21.42 12.49 19.70
N GLU A 38 -21.09 13.44 20.57
CA GLU A 38 -19.73 13.94 20.78
C GLU A 38 -18.82 12.84 21.34
N VAL A 39 -19.30 12.07 22.32
CA VAL A 39 -18.57 10.92 22.88
C VAL A 39 -18.30 9.87 21.79
N MET A 40 -19.33 9.48 21.02
CA MET A 40 -19.17 8.51 19.93
C MET A 40 -18.18 9.00 18.86
N ALA A 41 -18.24 10.29 18.50
CA ALA A 41 -17.32 10.87 17.53
C ALA A 41 -15.87 10.89 18.05
N SER A 42 -15.66 11.18 19.33
CA SER A 42 -14.33 11.13 19.95
C SER A 42 -13.75 9.72 19.97
N GLU A 43 -14.56 8.72 20.33
CA GLU A 43 -14.12 7.32 20.34
C GLU A 43 -13.74 6.81 18.94
N GLU A 44 -14.52 7.19 17.92
CA GLU A 44 -14.22 6.82 16.54
C GLU A 44 -12.98 7.54 16.01
N ALA A 45 -12.80 8.81 16.35
CA ALA A 45 -11.60 9.56 16.02
C ALA A 45 -10.34 8.92 16.63
N ASP A 46 -10.40 8.47 17.88
CA ASP A 46 -9.29 7.78 18.53
C ASP A 46 -8.94 6.44 17.86
N LYS A 47 -9.95 5.66 17.45
CA LYS A 47 -9.74 4.42 16.68
C LYS A 47 -9.12 4.70 15.32
N ALA A 48 -9.64 5.69 14.60
CA ALA A 48 -9.12 6.07 13.29
C ALA A 48 -7.67 6.57 13.37
N ASN A 49 -7.35 7.37 14.39
CA ASN A 49 -6.00 7.86 14.64
C ASN A 49 -5.01 6.73 14.92
N LYS A 50 -5.41 5.72 15.72
CA LYS A 50 -4.58 4.53 15.96
C LYS A 50 -4.34 3.74 14.69
N ALA A 51 -5.40 3.44 13.93
CA ALA A 51 -5.28 2.72 12.67
C ALA A 51 -4.41 3.47 11.66
N SER A 52 -4.54 4.80 11.59
CA SER A 52 -3.71 5.64 10.71
C SER A 52 -2.24 5.63 11.14
N ALA A 53 -1.94 5.67 12.45
CA ALA A 53 -0.58 5.60 12.95
C ALA A 53 0.06 4.23 12.67
N GLU A 54 -0.68 3.13 12.85
CA GLU A 54 -0.24 1.77 12.51
C GLU A 54 0.04 1.64 11.01
N ALA A 55 -0.87 2.12 10.15
CA ALA A 55 -0.67 2.12 8.71
C ALA A 55 0.55 2.95 8.28
N ALA A 56 0.76 4.12 8.90
CA ALA A 56 1.93 4.96 8.64
C ALA A 56 3.24 4.28 9.06
N ALA A 57 3.25 3.54 10.17
CA ALA A 57 4.41 2.77 10.60
C ALA A 57 4.73 1.64 9.60
N ILE A 58 3.73 0.87 9.19
CA ILE A 58 3.89 -0.20 8.18
C ILE A 58 4.39 0.38 6.86
N GLN A 59 3.83 1.52 6.43
CA GLN A 59 4.27 2.19 5.21
C GLN A 59 5.73 2.63 5.31
N ALA A 60 6.13 3.24 6.43
CA ALA A 60 7.51 3.70 6.62
C ALA A 60 8.52 2.53 6.61
N ASP A 61 8.17 1.40 7.23
CA ASP A 61 9.00 0.20 7.21
C ASP A 61 9.10 -0.38 5.79
N ALA A 62 7.98 -0.48 5.07
CA ALA A 62 7.97 -0.96 3.68
C ALA A 62 8.76 -0.05 2.74
N ASP A 63 8.63 1.28 2.87
CA ASP A 63 9.37 2.27 2.08
C ASP A 63 10.88 2.19 2.35
N LYS A 64 11.27 1.91 3.60
CA LYS A 64 12.67 1.69 3.97
C LYS A 64 13.24 0.42 3.33
N GLU A 65 12.52 -0.69 3.38
CA GLU A 65 12.96 -1.93 2.74
C GLU A 65 13.04 -1.75 1.21
N LEU A 66 12.02 -1.13 0.61
CA LEU A 66 11.99 -0.83 -0.81
C LEU A 66 13.16 0.05 -1.23
N SER A 67 13.37 1.19 -0.57
CA SER A 67 14.46 2.11 -0.89
C SER A 67 15.85 1.49 -0.70
N SER A 68 16.01 0.49 0.17
CA SER A 68 17.26 -0.26 0.28
C SER A 68 17.46 -1.26 -0.87
N ALA A 69 16.38 -1.81 -1.43
CA ALA A 69 16.40 -2.79 -2.50
C ALA A 69 16.44 -2.17 -3.91
N THR A 70 15.81 -1.00 -4.09
CA THR A 70 15.73 -0.29 -5.39
C THR A 70 17.09 -0.07 -6.04
N PRO A 71 18.15 0.40 -5.33
CA PRO A 71 19.45 0.64 -5.94
C PRO A 71 20.08 -0.65 -6.50
N ALA A 72 19.89 -1.78 -5.82
CA ALA A 72 20.40 -3.06 -6.30
C ALA A 72 19.61 -3.57 -7.52
N MET A 73 18.30 -3.35 -7.55
CA MET A 73 17.46 -3.67 -8.71
C MET A 73 17.80 -2.81 -9.93
N GLU A 74 17.95 -1.50 -9.76
CA GLU A 74 18.33 -0.57 -10.82
C GLU A 74 19.72 -0.91 -11.37
N ALA A 75 20.70 -1.14 -10.49
CA ALA A 75 22.04 -1.55 -10.91
C ALA A 75 22.04 -2.89 -11.69
N ALA A 76 21.17 -3.83 -11.30
CA ALA A 76 21.01 -5.08 -12.04
C ALA A 76 20.36 -4.87 -13.41
N ALA A 77 19.36 -4.00 -13.51
CA ALA A 77 18.71 -3.64 -14.78
C ALA A 77 19.71 -2.96 -15.73
N ASP A 78 20.49 -2.00 -15.23
CA ASP A 78 21.54 -1.32 -16.00
C ASP A 78 22.61 -2.31 -16.49
N ALA A 79 23.03 -3.26 -15.65
CA ALA A 79 23.99 -4.29 -16.03
C ALA A 79 23.46 -5.19 -17.15
N VAL A 80 22.17 -5.53 -17.15
CA VAL A 80 21.53 -6.30 -18.23
C VAL A 80 21.42 -5.47 -19.51
N ASP A 81 21.17 -4.18 -19.42
CA ASP A 81 21.11 -3.28 -20.58
C ASP A 81 22.48 -3.11 -21.25
N CYS A 82 23.56 -3.09 -20.48
CA CYS A 82 24.93 -3.11 -20.98
C CYS A 82 25.30 -4.39 -21.77
N LEU A 83 24.54 -5.48 -21.64
CA LEU A 83 24.79 -6.71 -22.41
C LEU A 83 24.39 -6.52 -23.87
N ASP A 84 25.34 -6.60 -24.79
CA ASP A 84 25.03 -6.65 -26.21
C ASP A 84 24.90 -8.10 -26.72
N LYS A 85 24.35 -8.23 -27.94
CA LYS A 85 24.15 -9.52 -28.59
C LYS A 85 25.47 -10.24 -28.86
N SER A 86 26.54 -9.51 -29.10
CA SER A 86 27.85 -10.08 -29.42
C SER A 86 28.46 -10.76 -28.20
N MET A 87 28.42 -10.12 -27.03
CA MET A 87 28.88 -10.66 -25.75
C MET A 87 28.17 -11.97 -25.38
N LEU A 88 26.85 -12.03 -25.55
CA LEU A 88 26.07 -13.25 -25.28
C LEU A 88 26.32 -14.36 -26.31
N THR A 89 26.58 -13.99 -27.56
CA THR A 89 26.95 -14.94 -28.61
C THR A 89 28.33 -15.55 -28.35
N GLU A 90 29.30 -14.73 -27.92
CA GLU A 90 30.61 -15.18 -27.49
C GLU A 90 30.51 -16.12 -26.29
N LEU A 91 29.73 -15.75 -25.27
CA LEU A 91 29.50 -16.57 -24.08
C LEU A 91 28.97 -17.97 -24.42
N LYS A 92 27.97 -18.06 -25.32
CA LYS A 92 27.41 -19.35 -25.77
C LYS A 92 28.42 -20.19 -26.55
N SER A 93 29.30 -19.54 -27.31
CA SER A 93 30.29 -20.22 -28.16
C SER A 93 31.38 -20.94 -27.35
N LEU A 94 31.53 -20.61 -26.06
CA LEU A 94 32.54 -21.21 -25.21
C LEU A 94 32.28 -22.71 -24.99
N PRO A 95 33.28 -23.58 -25.21
CA PRO A 95 33.12 -25.02 -25.03
C PRO A 95 32.84 -25.38 -23.57
N LYS A 96 33.45 -24.66 -22.62
CA LYS A 96 33.32 -24.85 -21.16
C LYS A 96 33.12 -23.49 -20.48
N PRO A 97 32.30 -23.39 -19.42
CA PRO A 97 32.12 -22.13 -18.72
C PRO A 97 33.40 -21.76 -17.94
N PRO A 98 33.83 -20.49 -17.98
CA PRO A 98 34.83 -19.96 -17.06
C PRO A 98 34.37 -20.11 -15.59
N ALA A 99 35.31 -20.02 -14.64
CA ALA A 99 34.99 -20.18 -13.23
C ALA A 99 33.93 -19.16 -12.76
N GLY A 100 32.85 -19.66 -12.12
CA GLY A 100 31.75 -18.83 -11.61
C GLY A 100 30.63 -18.57 -12.63
N VAL A 101 30.91 -18.65 -13.93
CA VAL A 101 29.90 -18.50 -14.99
C VAL A 101 28.91 -19.68 -14.98
N ASP A 102 29.37 -20.86 -14.59
CA ASP A 102 28.55 -22.04 -14.35
C ASP A 102 27.49 -21.79 -13.27
N LEU A 103 27.85 -21.11 -12.19
CA LEU A 103 26.92 -20.77 -11.12
C LEU A 103 25.88 -19.73 -11.60
N VAL A 104 26.33 -18.68 -12.28
CA VAL A 104 25.45 -17.62 -12.81
C VAL A 104 24.45 -18.20 -13.82
N THR A 105 24.92 -19.03 -14.76
CA THR A 105 24.04 -19.64 -15.75
C THR A 105 23.09 -20.69 -15.16
N SER A 106 23.48 -21.35 -14.08
CA SER A 106 22.59 -22.22 -13.30
C SER A 106 21.49 -21.40 -12.62
N ALA A 107 21.82 -20.25 -12.03
CA ALA A 107 20.84 -19.35 -11.44
C ALA A 107 19.84 -18.83 -12.48
N CYS A 108 20.31 -18.43 -13.68
CA CYS A 108 19.42 -18.04 -14.77
C CYS A 108 18.47 -19.17 -15.21
N LEU A 109 18.93 -20.43 -15.24
CA LEU A 109 18.07 -21.56 -15.58
C LEU A 109 16.94 -21.77 -14.55
N ILE A 110 17.25 -21.56 -13.26
CA ILE A 110 16.28 -21.68 -12.17
C ILE A 110 15.29 -20.52 -12.21
N LEU A 111 15.78 -19.29 -12.31
CA LEU A 111 14.97 -18.09 -12.17
C LEU A 111 14.17 -17.75 -13.43
N VAL A 112 14.75 -17.92 -14.62
CA VAL A 112 14.13 -17.50 -15.89
C VAL A 112 13.35 -18.64 -16.56
N GLU A 113 13.87 -19.87 -16.54
CA GLU A 113 13.23 -21.02 -17.21
C GLU A 113 12.54 -22.00 -16.23
N HIS A 114 12.62 -21.77 -14.92
CA HIS A 114 12.10 -22.68 -13.89
C HIS A 114 12.59 -24.13 -14.05
N GLU A 115 13.83 -24.30 -14.50
CA GLU A 115 14.49 -25.59 -14.62
C GLU A 115 15.24 -25.90 -13.32
N TYR A 116 14.81 -26.94 -12.60
CA TYR A 116 15.36 -27.31 -11.28
C TYR A 116 16.19 -28.60 -11.30
N LYS A 117 16.26 -29.31 -12.43
CA LYS A 117 16.86 -30.65 -12.50
C LYS A 117 18.14 -30.69 -13.33
N ASN A 118 18.23 -29.88 -14.38
CA ASN A 118 19.37 -29.90 -15.29
C ASN A 118 20.06 -28.53 -15.40
N HIS A 119 21.07 -28.31 -14.56
CA HIS A 119 21.88 -27.08 -14.55
C HIS A 119 23.22 -27.24 -15.27
N LYS A 120 23.33 -28.19 -16.20
CA LYS A 120 24.56 -28.40 -16.96
C LYS A 120 24.79 -27.30 -17.99
N TRP A 121 26.05 -27.03 -18.31
CA TRP A 121 26.45 -26.02 -19.31
C TRP A 121 25.75 -26.18 -20.67
N GLU A 122 25.58 -27.40 -21.15
CA GLU A 122 24.87 -27.67 -22.41
C GLU A 122 23.41 -27.22 -22.36
N ARG A 123 22.75 -27.32 -21.20
CA ARG A 123 21.40 -26.81 -20.99
C ARG A 123 21.37 -25.29 -20.95
N ALA A 124 22.38 -24.66 -20.33
CA ALA A 124 22.53 -23.21 -20.31
C ALA A 124 22.78 -22.65 -21.73
N LYS A 125 23.61 -23.31 -22.55
CA LYS A 125 23.79 -22.94 -23.97
C LYS A 125 22.48 -22.99 -24.75
N LYS A 126 21.61 -23.96 -24.43
CA LYS A 126 20.29 -24.10 -25.07
C LYS A 126 19.35 -22.97 -24.67
N MET A 127 19.36 -22.54 -23.41
CA MET A 127 18.64 -21.34 -22.94
C MET A 127 19.11 -20.09 -23.70
N MET A 128 20.42 -19.94 -23.91
CA MET A 128 21.01 -18.82 -24.67
C MET A 128 20.96 -19.02 -26.20
N ALA A 129 20.30 -20.06 -26.71
CA ALA A 129 20.33 -20.39 -28.14
C ALA A 129 19.80 -19.24 -29.00
N ASN A 130 18.68 -18.64 -28.56
CA ASN A 130 18.14 -17.39 -29.09
C ASN A 130 18.55 -16.23 -28.18
N VAL A 131 19.63 -15.55 -28.56
CA VAL A 131 20.23 -14.48 -27.76
C VAL A 131 19.29 -13.28 -27.58
N ASP A 132 18.52 -12.92 -28.62
CA ASP A 132 17.60 -11.79 -28.56
C ASP A 132 16.49 -12.07 -27.55
N GLN A 133 15.91 -13.27 -27.60
CA GLN A 133 14.87 -13.70 -26.67
C GLN A 133 15.40 -13.86 -25.24
N PHE A 134 16.61 -14.37 -25.07
CA PHE A 134 17.23 -14.51 -23.75
C PHE A 134 17.50 -13.13 -23.11
N LYS A 135 18.04 -12.17 -23.87
CA LYS A 135 18.22 -10.80 -23.37
C LYS A 135 16.88 -10.17 -22.97
N GLN A 136 15.86 -10.31 -23.82
CA GLN A 136 14.53 -9.79 -23.51
C GLN A 136 13.93 -10.44 -22.24
N ALA A 137 14.13 -11.75 -22.06
CA ALA A 137 13.67 -12.45 -20.85
C ALA A 137 14.36 -11.95 -19.58
N LEU A 138 15.65 -11.59 -19.65
CA LEU A 138 16.37 -10.97 -18.53
C LEU A 138 15.88 -9.55 -18.23
N GLN A 139 15.60 -8.74 -19.27
CA GLN A 139 15.12 -7.36 -19.10
C GLN A 139 13.72 -7.27 -18.50
N VAL A 140 12.85 -8.24 -18.82
CA VAL A 140 11.45 -8.28 -18.37
C VAL A 140 11.29 -9.06 -17.06
N TYR A 141 12.36 -9.64 -16.52
CA TYR A 141 12.29 -10.46 -15.32
C TYR A 141 11.90 -9.62 -14.08
N ASP A 142 10.66 -9.80 -13.63
CA ASP A 142 10.12 -9.29 -12.37
C ASP A 142 10.07 -10.50 -11.43
N GLY A 143 10.97 -10.57 -10.44
CA GLY A 143 11.19 -11.73 -9.56
C GLY A 143 10.04 -12.08 -8.61
N ARG A 144 8.79 -11.85 -9.01
CA ARG A 144 7.53 -12.10 -8.29
C ARG A 144 6.95 -13.50 -8.51
N THR A 145 7.77 -14.48 -8.91
CA THR A 145 7.33 -15.86 -9.18
C THR A 145 7.93 -16.89 -8.24
#